data_AF-A0A3D3BSG5-F1
#
_entry.id   AF-A0A3D3BSG5-F1
#
_cell.length_a   1.000
_cell.length_b   1.000
_cell.length_c   1.000
_cell.angle_alpha   90.00
_cell.angle_beta   90.00
_cell.angle_gamma   90.00
#
_symmetry.space_group_name_H-M   'P 1'
#
loop_
_entity.id
_entity.type
_entity.pdbx_description
1 polymer ?
#
loop_
_entity_poly.entity_id
_entity_poly.type
_entity_poly.pdbx_seq_one_letter_code
_entity_poly.pdbx_strand_id
1 'polypeptide(L)'
;MVVVFAPLLALSLAHAFSDALDVQIRTGNRLSAKERRHLLGIAVQYVAVGIPVVVLGLVWLIVQQDPRAVVRLAEVLGVASLFFWGAFAARRSGLPRGRQWLWATIYGLLGFGIILIELAFTH
;
A
#
# COMPACT_ATOMS: atom_id res chain seq x y z
N MET A 1 18.24 6.71 -0.69
CA MET A 1 17.11 7.27 0.08
C MET A 1 15.96 7.67 -0.85
N VAL A 2 16.13 8.66 -1.75
CA VAL A 2 15.08 9.14 -2.68
C VAL A 2 14.45 8.01 -3.50
N VAL A 3 15.24 7.05 -3.98
CA VAL A 3 14.78 5.91 -4.80
C VAL A 3 13.79 4.99 -4.08
N VAL A 4 13.83 4.92 -2.74
CA VAL A 4 12.96 4.03 -1.96
C VAL A 4 11.64 4.73 -1.59
N PHE A 5 11.68 6.04 -1.36
CA PHE A 5 10.50 6.83 -1.00
C PHE A 5 9.72 7.34 -2.21
N ALA A 6 10.38 7.55 -3.36
CA ALA A 6 9.74 8.07 -4.56
C ALA A 6 8.60 7.17 -5.07
N PRO A 7 8.72 5.82 -5.12
CA PRO A 7 7.61 4.96 -5.53
C PRO A 7 6.43 5.01 -4.54
N LEU A 8 6.71 5.07 -3.23
CA LEU A 8 5.69 5.18 -2.19
C LEU A 8 4.91 6.49 -2.27
N LEU A 9 5.62 7.60 -2.48
CA LEU A 9 4.99 8.90 -2.70
C LEU A 9 4.20 8.90 -4.00
N ALA A 10 4.76 8.37 -5.10
CA ALA A 10 4.08 8.29 -6.38
C ALA A 10 2.79 7.47 -6.29
N LEU A 11 2.82 6.31 -5.63
CA LEU A 11 1.65 5.45 -5.44
C LEU A 11 0.58 6.13 -4.57
N SER A 12 0.98 6.76 -3.47
CA SER A 12 0.09 7.53 -2.61
C SER A 12 -0.57 8.71 -3.36
N LEU A 13 0.23 9.47 -4.11
CA LEU A 13 -0.25 10.57 -4.95
C LEU A 13 -1.19 10.07 -6.05
N ALA A 14 -0.91 8.93 -6.66
CA ALA A 14 -1.78 8.33 -7.68
C ALA A 14 -3.15 7.96 -7.10
N HIS A 15 -3.22 7.40 -5.89
CA HIS A 15 -4.48 7.11 -5.21
C HIS A 15 -5.23 8.40 -4.88
N ALA A 16 -4.55 9.39 -4.28
CA ALA A 16 -5.16 10.68 -3.96
C ALA A 16 -5.67 11.42 -5.21
N PHE A 17 -4.97 11.27 -6.34
CA PHE A 17 -5.38 11.81 -7.63
C PHE A 17 -6.60 11.08 -8.20
N SER A 18 -6.66 9.75 -8.10
CA SER A 18 -7.83 8.97 -8.52
C SER A 18 -9.09 9.35 -7.71
N ASP A 19 -8.95 9.48 -6.39
CA ASP A 19 -10.04 9.87 -5.50
C ASP A 19 -10.50 11.32 -5.79
N ALA A 20 -9.55 12.22 -6.07
CA ALA A 20 -9.83 13.58 -6.50
C ALA A 20 -10.64 13.63 -7.81
N LEU A 21 -10.31 12.77 -8.77
CA LEU A 21 -11.04 12.64 -10.03
C LEU A 21 -12.44 12.07 -9.83
N ASP A 22 -12.60 11.01 -9.01
CA ASP A 22 -13.93 10.43 -8.73
C ASP A 22 -14.86 11.48 -8.11
N VAL A 23 -14.37 12.27 -7.16
CA VAL A 23 -15.14 13.37 -6.57
C VAL A 23 -15.53 14.42 -7.63
N GLN A 24 -14.59 14.85 -8.48
CA GLN A 24 -14.89 15.83 -9.54
C GLN A 24 -15.87 15.30 -10.59
N ILE A 25 -15.76 14.03 -10.98
CA ILE A 25 -16.65 13.38 -11.94
C ILE A 25 -18.06 13.27 -11.37
N ARG A 26 -18.20 12.85 -10.11
CA ARG A 26 -19.51 12.68 -9.45
C ARG A 26 -20.21 14.00 -9.15
N THR A 27 -19.45 15.02 -8.75
CA THR A 27 -20.03 16.29 -8.29
C THR A 27 -20.08 17.36 -9.37
N GLY A 28 -19.34 17.19 -10.47
CA GLY A 28 -19.19 18.20 -11.53
C GLY A 28 -18.50 19.49 -11.08
N ASN A 29 -18.03 19.55 -9.84
CA ASN A 29 -17.54 20.76 -9.19
C ASN A 29 -16.05 20.66 -8.87
N ARG A 30 -15.40 21.82 -8.73
CA ARG A 30 -14.01 21.90 -8.27
C ARG A 30 -13.91 21.49 -6.80
N LEU A 31 -12.82 20.80 -6.45
CA LEU A 31 -12.52 20.39 -5.08
C LEU A 31 -12.42 21.59 -4.13
N SER A 32 -13.25 21.57 -3.08
CA SER A 32 -13.21 22.49 -1.96
C SER A 32 -11.95 22.31 -1.11
N ALA A 33 -11.60 23.33 -0.32
CA ALA A 33 -10.45 23.25 0.59
C ALA A 33 -10.59 22.12 1.63
N LYS A 34 -11.82 21.77 2.02
CA LYS A 34 -12.10 20.67 2.96
C LYS A 34 -11.82 19.30 2.31
N GLU A 35 -12.27 19.10 1.07
CA GLU A 35 -12.02 17.87 0.32
C GLU A 35 -10.54 17.69 0.02
N ARG A 36 -9.82 18.77 -0.35
CA ARG A 36 -8.36 18.72 -0.54
C ARG A 36 -7.64 18.26 0.72
N ARG A 37 -8.01 18.77 1.90
CA ARG A 37 -7.43 18.34 3.18
C ARG A 37 -7.76 16.88 3.51
N HIS A 38 -8.98 16.44 3.19
CA HIS A 38 -9.38 15.05 3.36
C HIS A 38 -8.55 14.11 2.48
N LEU A 39 -8.41 14.44 1.19
CA LEU A 39 -7.59 13.69 0.24
C LEU A 39 -6.11 13.67 0.64
N LEU A 40 -5.57 14.79 1.15
CA LEU A 40 -4.23 14.84 1.74
C LEU A 40 -4.10 13.89 2.95
N GLY A 41 -5.11 13.84 3.81
CA GLY A 41 -5.15 12.90 4.94
C GLY A 41 -5.11 11.44 4.49
N ILE A 42 -5.85 11.10 3.43
CA ILE A 42 -5.83 9.76 2.82
C ILE A 42 -4.44 9.46 2.21
N ALA A 43 -3.86 10.39 1.46
CA ALA A 43 -2.53 10.25 0.88
C ALA A 43 -1.47 9.96 1.96
N VAL A 44 -1.50 10.72 3.06
CA VAL A 44 -0.59 10.53 4.20
C VAL A 44 -0.79 9.16 4.86
N GLN A 45 -2.03 8.67 4.96
CA GLN A 45 -2.29 7.32 5.50
C GLN A 45 -1.64 6.23 4.62
N TYR A 46 -1.74 6.34 3.30
CA TYR A 46 -1.06 5.40 2.41
C TYR A 46 0.47 5.42 2.55
N VAL A 47 1.06 6.62 2.69
CA VAL A 47 2.51 6.73 2.98
C VAL A 47 2.85 6.09 4.32
N ALA A 48 2.06 6.38 5.36
CA ALA A 48 2.30 5.88 6.71
C ALA A 48 2.28 4.34 6.78
N VAL A 49 1.42 3.69 6.00
CA VAL A 49 1.37 2.22 5.89
C VAL A 49 2.64 1.65 5.23
N GLY A 50 3.26 2.39 4.31
CA GLY A 50 4.50 1.98 3.65
C GLY A 50 5.78 2.19 4.48
N ILE A 51 5.76 3.12 5.44
CA ILE A 51 6.94 3.47 6.26
C ILE A 51 7.55 2.25 6.99
N PRO A 52 6.76 1.38 7.68
CA PRO A 52 7.33 0.22 8.37
C PRO A 52 8.13 -0.71 7.45
N VAL A 53 7.66 -0.95 6.24
CA VAL A 53 8.33 -1.80 5.25
C VAL A 53 9.66 -1.17 4.83
N VAL A 54 9.67 0.13 4.56
CA VAL A 54 10.89 0.87 4.21
C VAL A 54 11.91 0.86 5.35
N VAL A 55 11.46 1.13 6.57
CA VAL A 55 12.33 1.14 7.76
C VAL A 55 12.95 -0.24 7.98
N LEU A 56 12.15 -1.30 7.91
CA LEU A 56 12.64 -2.68 8.03
C LEU A 56 13.65 -3.03 6.93
N GLY A 57 13.37 -2.66 5.68
CA GLY A 57 14.29 -2.86 4.56
C GLY A 57 15.63 -2.13 4.76
N LEU A 58 15.59 -0.88 5.25
CA LEU A 58 16.80 -0.11 5.54
C LEU A 58 17.61 -0.72 6.68
N VAL A 59 16.96 -1.14 7.77
CA VAL A 59 17.63 -1.81 8.90
C VAL A 59 18.28 -3.11 8.43
N TRP A 60 17.58 -3.91 7.63
CA TRP A 60 18.10 -5.18 7.13
C TRP A 60 19.26 -5.00 6.15
N LEU A 61 19.23 -3.96 5.32
CA LEU A 61 20.34 -3.62 4.42
C LEU A 61 21.63 -3.30 5.20
N ILE A 62 21.50 -2.59 6.32
CA ILE A 62 22.65 -2.27 7.20
C ILE A 62 23.24 -3.55 7.80
N VAL A 63 22.40 -4.54 8.15
CA VAL A 63 22.82 -5.77 8.83
C VAL A 63 23.42 -6.81 7.87
N GLN A 64 22.76 -7.08 6.74
CA GLN A 64 23.16 -8.20 5.85
C GLN A 64 24.12 -7.79 4.73
N GLN A 65 24.17 -6.52 4.34
CA GLN A 65 24.94 -5.99 3.20
C GLN A 65 24.73 -6.67 1.84
N ASP A 66 23.92 -7.72 1.74
CA ASP A 66 23.45 -8.31 0.48
C ASP A 66 22.09 -7.72 0.08
N PRO A 67 22.02 -6.92 -1.00
CA PRO A 67 20.77 -6.36 -1.50
C PRO A 67 19.73 -7.42 -1.87
N ARG A 68 20.15 -8.61 -2.32
CA ARG A 68 19.21 -9.66 -2.77
C ARG A 68 18.45 -10.28 -1.60
N ALA A 69 19.11 -10.45 -0.46
CA ALA A 69 18.49 -10.94 0.76
C ALA A 69 17.47 -9.93 1.32
N VAL A 70 17.76 -8.62 1.20
CA VAL A 70 16.85 -7.53 1.60
C VAL A 70 15.59 -7.53 0.75
N VAL A 71 15.73 -7.65 -0.57
CA VAL A 71 14.59 -7.68 -1.50
C VAL A 71 13.67 -8.87 -1.22
N ARG A 72 14.20 -10.10 -1.09
CA ARG A 72 13.38 -11.27 -0.75
C ARG A 72 12.64 -11.13 0.57
N LEU A 73 13.31 -10.58 1.60
CA LEU A 73 12.66 -10.37 2.89
C LEU A 73 11.54 -9.32 2.78
N ALA A 74 11.79 -8.24 2.06
CA ALA A 74 10.80 -7.20 1.81
C ALA A 74 9.60 -7.73 1.01
N GLU A 75 9.81 -8.60 0.02
CA GLU A 75 8.75 -9.28 -0.72
C GLU A 75 7.89 -10.15 0.21
N VAL A 76 8.51 -11.02 1.00
CA VAL A 76 7.79 -11.92 1.92
C VAL A 76 7.00 -11.12 2.97
N LEU A 77 7.64 -10.11 3.56
CA LEU A 77 6.98 -9.22 4.53
C LEU A 77 5.90 -8.37 3.88
N GLY A 78 6.10 -7.91 2.65
CA GLY A 78 5.13 -7.17 1.85
C GLY A 78 3.88 -8.00 1.58
N VAL A 79 4.05 -9.25 1.14
CA VAL A 79 2.95 -10.20 0.96
C VAL A 79 2.23 -10.42 2.28
N ALA A 80 2.94 -10.78 3.36
CA ALA A 80 2.34 -11.03 4.67
C ALA A 80 1.58 -9.80 5.22
N SER A 81 2.13 -8.60 5.01
CA SER A 81 1.52 -7.32 5.32
C SER A 81 0.16 -7.15 4.62
N LEU A 82 0.05 -7.49 3.34
CA LEU A 82 -1.19 -7.36 2.57
C LEU A 82 -2.30 -8.27 3.11
N PHE A 83 -1.97 -9.52 3.47
CA PHE A 83 -2.91 -10.41 4.15
C PHE A 83 -3.33 -9.85 5.52
N PHE A 84 -2.37 -9.33 6.30
CA PHE A 84 -2.64 -8.71 7.60
C PHE A 84 -3.57 -7.50 7.49
N TRP A 85 -3.29 -6.57 6.57
CA TRP A 85 -4.11 -5.39 6.35
C TRP A 85 -5.49 -5.72 5.81
N GLY A 86 -5.61 -6.72 4.92
CA GLY A 86 -6.91 -7.23 4.46
C GLY A 86 -7.76 -7.80 5.61
N ALA A 87 -7.14 -8.59 6.50
CA ALA A 87 -7.80 -9.11 7.70
C ALA A 87 -8.19 -7.99 8.68
N PHE A 88 -7.29 -7.04 8.91
CA PHE A 88 -7.49 -5.90 9.81
C PHE A 88 -8.63 -4.99 9.32
N ALA A 89 -8.68 -4.69 8.03
CA ALA A 89 -9.75 -3.93 7.41
C ALA A 89 -11.10 -4.63 7.62
N ALA A 90 -11.20 -5.93 7.31
CA ALA A 90 -12.42 -6.71 7.50
C ALA A 90 -12.89 -6.76 8.96
N ARG A 91 -11.94 -6.84 9.91
CA ARG A 91 -12.24 -6.78 11.35
C ARG A 91 -12.79 -5.40 11.75
N ARG A 92 -12.22 -4.32 11.23
CA ARG A 92 -12.67 -2.94 11.52
C ARG A 92 -14.05 -2.65 10.89
N SER A 93 -14.40 -3.32 9.80
CA SER A 93 -15.73 -3.25 9.16
C SER A 93 -16.84 -4.01 9.90
N GLY A 94 -16.52 -4.72 11.00
CA GLY A 94 -17.51 -5.48 11.78
C GLY A 94 -17.94 -6.81 11.15
N LEU A 95 -17.17 -7.33 10.18
CA LEU A 95 -17.50 -8.59 9.52
C LEU A 95 -17.27 -9.81 10.43
N PRO A 96 -18.07 -10.89 10.30
CA PRO A 96 -17.88 -12.13 11.06
C PRO A 96 -16.55 -12.81 10.69
N ARG A 97 -15.94 -13.52 11.66
CA ARG A 97 -14.58 -14.10 11.56
C ARG A 97 -14.32 -14.91 10.29
N GLY A 98 -15.29 -15.69 9.80
CA GLY A 98 -15.14 -16.46 8.56
C GLY A 98 -15.00 -15.59 7.31
N ARG A 99 -15.69 -14.44 7.27
CA ARG A 99 -15.55 -13.46 6.17
C ARG A 99 -14.25 -12.67 6.27
N GLN A 100 -13.68 -12.50 7.46
CA GLN A 100 -12.38 -11.84 7.62
C GLN A 100 -11.27 -12.62 6.90
N TRP A 101 -11.29 -13.96 6.96
CA TRP A 101 -10.37 -14.80 6.21
C TRP A 101 -10.54 -14.66 4.70
N LEU A 102 -11.78 -14.70 4.21
CA LEU A 102 -12.06 -14.50 2.79
C LEU A 102 -11.52 -13.16 2.28
N TRP A 103 -11.77 -12.07 3.01
CA TRP A 103 -11.27 -10.75 2.64
C TRP A 103 -9.75 -10.64 2.76
N ALA A 104 -9.13 -11.25 3.78
CA ALA A 104 -7.67 -11.35 3.88
C ALA A 104 -7.07 -12.07 2.66
N THR A 105 -7.71 -13.17 2.23
CA THR A 105 -7.31 -13.91 1.03
C THR A 105 -7.49 -13.09 -0.23
N ILE A 106 -8.61 -12.39 -0.43
CA ILE A 106 -8.86 -11.57 -1.62
C ILE A 106 -7.82 -10.44 -1.72
N TYR A 107 -7.62 -9.67 -0.65
CA TYR A 107 -6.64 -8.58 -0.64
C TYR A 107 -5.20 -9.08 -0.74
N GLY A 108 -4.88 -10.20 -0.08
CA GLY A 108 -3.59 -10.85 -0.20
C GLY A 108 -3.31 -11.37 -1.61
N LEU A 109 -4.30 -11.96 -2.28
CA LEU A 109 -4.19 -12.41 -3.68
C LEU A 109 -4.06 -11.24 -4.66
N LEU A 110 -4.78 -10.13 -4.43
CA LEU A 110 -4.61 -8.90 -5.22
C LEU A 110 -3.17 -8.37 -5.11
N GLY A 111 -2.67 -8.26 -3.89
CA GLY A 111 -1.29 -7.86 -3.64
C GLY A 111 -0.26 -8.82 -4.24
N PHE A 112 -0.49 -10.13 -4.11
CA PHE A 112 0.36 -11.15 -4.72
C PHE A 112 0.34 -11.08 -6.25
N GLY A 113 -0.82 -10.80 -6.87
CA GLY A 113 -0.94 -10.59 -8.31
C GLY A 113 -0.12 -9.41 -8.81
N ILE A 114 -0.07 -8.31 -8.04
CA ILE A 114 0.80 -7.16 -8.34
C ILE A 114 2.27 -7.59 -8.35
N ILE A 115 2.70 -8.37 -7.37
CA ILE A 115 4.09 -8.87 -7.30
C ILE A 115 4.39 -9.82 -8.46
N LEU A 116 3.47 -10.70 -8.85
CA LEU A 116 3.65 -11.57 -10.02
C LEU A 116 3.82 -10.77 -11.31
N ILE A 117 3.04 -9.70 -11.47
CA ILE A 117 3.18 -8.78 -12.61
C ILE A 117 4.54 -8.10 -12.55
N GLU A 118 4.94 -7.55 -11.40
CA GLU A 118 6.26 -6.95 -11.22
C GLU A 118 7.38 -7.94 -11.58
N LEU A 119 7.34 -9.17 -11.06
CA LEU A 119 8.33 -10.20 -11.35
C LEU A 119 8.40 -10.53 -12.85
N ALA A 120 7.28 -10.55 -13.55
CA ALA A 120 7.22 -10.85 -14.98
C ALA A 120 7.78 -9.73 -15.88
N PHE A 121 7.82 -8.48 -15.39
CA PHE A 121 8.33 -7.34 -16.14
C PHE A 121 9.75 -6.92 -15.71
N THR A 122 10.23 -7.40 -14.57
CA THR A 122 11.55 -7.03 -14.01
C THR A 122 12.60 -8.13 -14.18
N HIS A 123 12.20 -9.34 -14.58
CA HIS A 123 13.05 -10.45 -15.03
C HIS A 123 12.88 -10.70 -16.52
#